data_AF-A0A7I7RS91-F1
#
_entry.id   AF-A0A7I7RS91-F1
#
_cell.length_a   1.000
_cell.length_b   1.000
_cell.length_c   1.000
_cell.angle_alpha   90.00
_cell.angle_beta   90.00
_cell.angle_gamma   90.00
#
_symmetry.space_group_name_H-M   'P 1'
#
loop_
_entity.id
_entity.type
_entity.pdbx_description
1 polymer ?
#
loop_
_entity_poly.entity_id
_entity_poly.type
_entity_poly.pdbx_seq_one_letter_code
_entity_poly.pdbx_strand_id
1 'polypeptide(L)'
;MSVLPDELTGTEQAVLLVLMAEAAPVPNPRLRDLGPELKKNHRDRLRDKGLIDVKPGSPMVLELTDAGWKLCRAIIGTDAPDGVRGQNKTLYTLMKALGRYLDHADLALADVFAPVDDYAAVGVSTEGVAPEREGTVGGDVEDRIRSAYRQLARRPGSWVGLVKVRSALPDVSRDEMDTALLRLYQAPGVSLIPEENQKTLTDADRTAAVRIGNKDNHLIAIEP
;
A
#
# COMPACT_ATOMS: atom_id res chain seq x y z
N MET A 1 -5.41 28.55 1.99
CA MET A 1 -6.51 28.25 2.93
C MET A 1 -6.82 26.77 2.78
N SER A 2 -6.84 25.98 3.86
CA SER A 2 -7.13 24.55 3.78
C SER A 2 -8.64 24.35 3.65
N VAL A 3 -9.10 23.63 2.62
CA VAL A 3 -10.51 23.23 2.52
C VAL A 3 -10.81 22.20 3.61
N LEU A 4 -11.96 22.33 4.27
CA LEU A 4 -12.44 21.34 5.25
C LEU A 4 -13.43 20.35 4.62
N PRO A 5 -13.53 19.11 5.13
CA PRO A 5 -14.47 18.11 4.59
C PRO A 5 -15.93 18.58 4.54
N ASP A 6 -16.40 19.29 5.55
CA ASP A 6 -17.78 19.76 5.70
C ASP A 6 -18.19 20.87 4.70
N GLU A 7 -17.22 21.50 4.02
CA GLU A 7 -17.47 22.41 2.90
C GLU A 7 -17.84 21.69 1.59
N LEU A 8 -17.67 20.36 1.55
CA LEU A 8 -17.96 19.53 0.39
C LEU A 8 -19.27 18.77 0.58
N THR A 9 -19.97 18.56 -0.52
CA THR A 9 -21.12 17.65 -0.57
C THR A 9 -20.67 16.21 -0.42
N GLY A 10 -21.57 15.32 0.01
CA GLY A 10 -21.26 13.88 0.09
C GLY A 10 -20.80 13.29 -1.25
N THR A 11 -21.35 13.76 -2.38
CA THR A 11 -20.92 13.36 -3.72
C THR A 11 -19.48 13.77 -3.99
N GLU A 12 -19.11 15.01 -3.66
CA GLU A 12 -17.74 15.51 -3.86
C GLU A 12 -16.74 14.76 -2.99
N GLN A 13 -17.05 14.53 -1.71
CA GLN A 13 -16.21 13.73 -0.83
C GLN A 13 -16.05 12.29 -1.35
N ALA A 14 -17.14 11.65 -1.77
CA ALA A 14 -17.11 10.29 -2.30
C ALA A 14 -16.25 10.19 -3.57
N VAL A 15 -16.36 11.17 -4.48
CA VAL A 15 -15.53 11.19 -5.70
C VAL A 15 -14.05 11.37 -5.37
N LEU A 16 -13.70 12.22 -4.40
CA LEU A 16 -12.30 12.35 -3.97
C LEU A 16 -11.76 11.02 -3.40
N LEU A 17 -12.57 10.31 -2.61
CA LEU A 17 -12.19 8.98 -2.09
C LEU A 17 -12.07 7.92 -3.19
N VAL A 18 -12.89 7.99 -4.25
CA VAL A 18 -12.76 7.11 -5.43
C VAL A 18 -11.45 7.39 -6.16
N LEU A 19 -11.13 8.65 -6.43
CA LEU A 19 -9.87 9.02 -7.10
C LEU A 19 -8.65 8.62 -6.26
N MET A 20 -8.75 8.72 -4.93
CA MET A 20 -7.72 8.24 -4.00
C MET A 20 -7.54 6.73 -4.08
N ALA A 21 -8.64 5.97 -4.10
CA ALA A 21 -8.60 4.51 -4.13
C ALA A 21 -8.06 3.97 -5.46
N GLU A 22 -8.37 4.62 -6.59
CA GLU A 22 -7.80 4.26 -7.89
C GLU A 22 -6.33 4.69 -8.03
N ALA A 23 -5.91 5.72 -7.29
CA ALA A 23 -4.55 6.27 -7.24
C ALA A 23 -3.89 6.48 -8.62
N ALA A 24 -4.71 6.79 -9.63
CA ALA A 24 -4.30 6.98 -11.01
C ALA A 24 -5.30 7.93 -11.71
N PRO A 25 -4.95 8.51 -12.86
CA PRO A 25 -5.88 9.33 -13.63
C PRO A 25 -7.14 8.54 -14.04
N VAL A 26 -8.32 9.01 -13.60
CA VAL A 26 -9.60 8.35 -13.87
C VAL A 26 -10.38 9.09 -14.97
N PRO A 27 -10.76 8.42 -16.06
CA PRO A 27 -11.68 8.99 -17.04
C PRO A 27 -13.04 9.34 -16.43
N ASN A 28 -13.56 10.55 -16.68
CA ASN A 28 -14.84 10.99 -16.12
C ASN A 28 -16.01 10.00 -16.30
N PRO A 29 -16.18 9.32 -17.46
CA PRO A 29 -17.25 8.35 -17.64
C PRO A 29 -17.14 7.10 -16.75
N ARG A 30 -15.95 6.78 -16.23
CA ARG A 30 -15.70 5.62 -15.36
C ARG A 30 -16.08 5.88 -13.90
N LEU A 31 -16.17 7.15 -13.48
CA LEU A 31 -16.53 7.49 -12.10
C LEU A 31 -17.89 6.93 -11.67
N ARG A 32 -18.87 6.85 -12.58
CA ARG A 32 -20.20 6.28 -12.29
C ARG A 32 -20.20 4.79 -12.00
N ASP A 33 -19.14 4.08 -12.41
CA ASP A 33 -18.99 2.64 -12.20
C ASP A 33 -18.34 2.38 -10.82
N LEU A 34 -17.58 3.35 -10.31
CA LEU A 34 -16.80 3.28 -9.07
C LEU A 34 -17.48 4.01 -7.90
N GLY A 35 -18.35 4.97 -8.19
CA GLY A 35 -19.00 5.83 -7.22
C GLY A 35 -20.08 6.72 -7.85
N PRO A 36 -20.45 7.83 -7.20
CA PRO A 36 -21.48 8.70 -7.72
C PRO A 36 -20.98 9.47 -8.96
N GLU A 37 -21.92 9.79 -9.85
CA GLU A 37 -21.63 10.62 -11.03
C GLU A 37 -21.13 12.02 -10.60
N LEU A 38 -19.97 12.43 -11.12
CA LEU A 38 -19.47 13.78 -10.96
C LEU A 38 -19.98 14.71 -12.07
N LYS A 39 -21.04 15.46 -11.77
CA LYS A 39 -21.59 16.47 -12.70
C LYS A 39 -20.64 17.67 -12.84
N LYS A 40 -20.79 18.40 -13.95
CA LYS A 40 -19.93 19.55 -14.33
C LYS A 40 -19.78 20.58 -13.21
N ASN A 41 -20.86 21.00 -12.57
CA ASN A 41 -20.86 21.99 -11.48
C ASN A 41 -20.00 21.53 -10.28
N HIS A 42 -20.08 20.26 -9.90
CA HIS A 42 -19.29 19.70 -8.79
C HIS A 42 -17.82 19.55 -9.17
N ARG A 43 -17.54 19.07 -10.40
CA ARG A 43 -16.17 18.98 -10.91
C ARG A 43 -15.50 20.35 -10.96
N ASP A 44 -16.17 21.36 -11.52
CA ASP A 44 -15.64 22.70 -11.62
C ASP A 44 -15.35 23.27 -10.22
N ARG A 45 -16.23 23.03 -9.24
CA ARG A 45 -16.01 23.44 -7.84
C ARG A 45 -14.82 22.74 -7.17
N LEU A 46 -14.63 21.45 -7.40
CA LEU A 46 -13.47 20.70 -6.89
C LEU A 46 -12.16 21.19 -7.51
N ARG A 47 -12.16 21.45 -8.82
CA ARG A 47 -11.03 22.05 -9.53
C ARG A 47 -10.71 23.45 -9.01
N ASP A 48 -11.72 24.30 -8.85
CA ASP A 48 -11.53 25.68 -8.39
C ASP A 48 -11.05 25.74 -6.93
N LYS A 49 -11.39 24.72 -6.13
CA LYS A 49 -10.82 24.49 -4.79
C LYS A 49 -9.41 23.86 -4.82
N GLY A 50 -8.87 23.55 -5.99
CA GLY A 50 -7.55 22.97 -6.19
C GLY A 50 -7.41 21.54 -5.70
N LEU A 51 -8.50 20.78 -5.61
CA LEU A 51 -8.52 19.41 -5.06
C LEU A 51 -8.33 18.34 -6.12
N ILE A 52 -8.63 18.67 -7.38
CA ILE A 52 -8.46 17.79 -8.53
C ILE A 52 -7.85 18.56 -9.69
N ASP A 53 -7.06 17.85 -10.48
CA ASP A 53 -6.70 18.27 -11.82
C ASP A 53 -7.66 17.64 -12.83
N VAL A 54 -8.05 18.44 -13.82
CA VAL A 54 -8.91 18.01 -14.92
C VAL A 54 -8.13 18.17 -16.22
N LYS A 55 -7.60 17.06 -16.73
CA LYS A 55 -6.85 17.08 -17.99
C LYS A 55 -7.85 17.02 -19.16
N PRO A 56 -7.83 18.00 -20.07
CA PRO A 56 -8.75 18.04 -21.21
C PRO A 56 -8.48 16.89 -22.17
N GLY A 57 -9.54 16.34 -22.76
CA GLY A 57 -9.46 15.18 -23.65
C GLY A 57 -10.83 14.56 -23.91
N SER A 58 -10.86 13.50 -24.71
CA SER A 58 -12.06 12.68 -24.95
C SER A 58 -11.75 11.20 -24.74
N PRO A 59 -12.03 10.64 -23.55
CA PRO A 59 -12.65 11.30 -22.39
C PRO A 59 -11.67 12.20 -21.61
N MET A 60 -12.20 13.24 -20.95
CA MET A 60 -11.43 14.00 -19.97
C MET A 60 -11.09 13.11 -18.77
N VAL A 61 -9.91 13.30 -18.19
CA VAL A 61 -9.43 12.52 -17.04
C VAL A 61 -9.26 13.41 -15.81
N LEU A 62 -9.53 12.83 -14.66
CA LEU A 62 -9.50 13.48 -13.36
C LEU A 62 -8.46 12.81 -12.47
N GLU A 63 -7.74 13.62 -11.72
CA GLU A 63 -6.68 13.16 -10.84
C GLU A 63 -6.68 14.00 -9.57
N LEU A 64 -6.28 13.42 -8.44
CA LEU A 64 -6.13 14.18 -7.20
C LEU A 64 -4.88 15.05 -7.26
N THR A 65 -5.00 16.27 -6.77
CA THR A 65 -3.83 17.09 -6.41
C THR A 65 -3.33 16.69 -5.02
N ASP A 66 -2.16 17.18 -4.61
CA ASP A 66 -1.65 17.03 -3.23
C ASP A 66 -2.66 17.53 -2.17
N ALA A 67 -3.36 18.62 -2.47
CA ALA A 67 -4.40 19.16 -1.60
C ALA A 67 -5.61 18.21 -1.53
N GLY A 68 -5.96 17.56 -2.66
CA GLY A 68 -6.97 16.51 -2.72
C GLY A 68 -6.61 15.31 -1.84
N TRP A 69 -5.38 14.80 -1.96
CA TRP A 69 -4.86 13.72 -1.11
C TRP A 69 -4.90 14.07 0.38
N LYS A 70 -4.47 15.28 0.74
CA LYS A 70 -4.53 15.77 2.12
C LYS A 70 -5.96 15.90 2.63
N LEU A 71 -6.90 16.30 1.77
CA LEU A 71 -8.31 16.37 2.15
C LEU A 71 -8.91 14.97 2.34
N CYS A 72 -8.56 13.98 1.52
CA CYS A 72 -8.95 12.59 1.73
C CYS A 72 -8.48 12.07 3.09
N ARG A 73 -7.25 12.44 3.51
CA ARG A 73 -6.75 12.14 4.86
C ARG A 73 -7.64 12.69 5.96
N ALA A 74 -8.10 13.93 5.81
CA ALA A 74 -9.02 14.55 6.74
C ALA A 74 -10.39 13.86 6.74
N ILE A 75 -10.94 13.53 5.56
CA ILE A 75 -12.23 12.81 5.40
C ILE A 75 -12.21 11.48 6.16
N ILE A 76 -11.16 10.67 6.00
CA ILE A 76 -11.03 9.37 6.68
C ILE A 76 -11.03 9.51 8.21
N GLY A 77 -10.48 10.61 8.74
CA GLY A 77 -10.44 10.90 10.17
C GLY A 77 -11.71 11.51 10.74
N THR A 78 -12.70 11.86 9.92
CA THR A 78 -13.91 12.54 10.40
C THR A 78 -14.80 11.66 11.26
N ASP A 79 -15.48 12.29 12.22
CA ASP A 79 -16.58 11.66 12.93
C ASP A 79 -17.79 11.49 12.01
N ALA A 80 -18.56 10.42 12.28
CA ALA A 80 -19.82 10.22 11.58
C ALA A 80 -20.74 11.43 11.81
N PRO A 81 -21.31 12.04 10.75
CA PRO A 81 -22.26 13.13 10.91
C PRO A 81 -23.47 12.72 11.77
N ASP A 82 -24.09 13.72 12.40
CA ASP A 82 -25.29 13.50 13.20
C ASP A 82 -26.41 12.86 12.38
N GLY A 83 -27.09 11.90 12.98
CA GLY A 83 -28.20 11.17 12.35
C GLY A 83 -27.78 10.00 11.44
N VAL A 84 -26.49 9.82 11.15
CA VAL A 84 -25.99 8.61 10.47
C VAL A 84 -26.12 7.40 11.41
N ARG A 85 -26.73 6.32 10.93
CA ARG A 85 -27.04 5.11 11.71
C ARG A 85 -26.66 3.83 10.97
N GLY A 86 -26.66 2.72 11.70
CA GLY A 86 -26.46 1.38 11.13
C GLY A 86 -25.11 1.22 10.44
N GLN A 87 -25.11 0.54 9.29
CA GLN A 87 -23.91 0.20 8.53
C GLN A 87 -23.09 1.43 8.13
N ASN A 88 -23.75 2.53 7.77
CA ASN A 88 -23.06 3.78 7.40
C ASN A 88 -22.27 4.34 8.59
N LYS A 89 -22.82 4.32 9.81
CA LYS A 89 -22.11 4.77 11.01
C LYS A 89 -20.90 3.87 11.31
N THR A 90 -21.05 2.56 11.11
CA THR A 90 -19.94 1.60 11.28
C THR A 90 -18.80 1.89 10.30
N LEU A 91 -19.11 2.26 9.06
CA LEU A 91 -18.08 2.62 8.08
C LEU A 91 -17.23 3.82 8.55
N TYR A 92 -17.86 4.89 9.06
CA TYR A 92 -17.13 6.02 9.65
C TYR A 92 -16.24 5.58 10.83
N THR A 93 -16.74 4.71 11.71
CA THR A 93 -15.92 4.15 12.81
C THR A 93 -14.69 3.40 12.30
N LEU A 94 -14.84 2.61 11.24
CA LEU A 94 -13.74 1.89 10.60
C LEU A 94 -12.74 2.85 9.94
N MET A 95 -13.21 3.84 9.18
CA MET A 95 -12.37 4.86 8.57
C MET A 95 -11.58 5.64 9.63
N LYS A 96 -12.20 6.02 10.75
CA LYS A 96 -11.50 6.69 11.86
C LYS A 96 -10.45 5.79 12.51
N ALA A 97 -10.72 4.50 12.64
CA ALA A 97 -9.73 3.54 13.14
C ALA A 97 -8.54 3.38 12.18
N LEU A 98 -8.80 3.28 10.88
CA LEU A 98 -7.76 3.30 9.85
C LEU A 98 -6.95 4.60 9.90
N GLY A 99 -7.62 5.74 10.08
CA GLY A 99 -6.96 7.03 10.23
C GLY A 99 -5.99 7.04 11.42
N ARG A 100 -6.39 6.53 12.58
CA ARG A 100 -5.48 6.42 13.74
C ARG A 100 -4.28 5.51 13.46
N TYR A 101 -4.47 4.43 12.71
CA TYR A 101 -3.37 3.55 12.32
C TYR A 101 -2.37 4.26 11.42
N LEU A 102 -2.85 4.97 10.39
CA LEU A 102 -1.99 5.73 9.48
C LEU A 102 -1.17 6.80 10.21
N ASP A 103 -1.78 7.52 11.17
CA ASP A 103 -1.06 8.49 12.01
C ASP A 103 0.01 7.81 12.87
N HIS A 104 -0.33 6.67 13.48
CA HIS A 104 0.59 5.94 14.34
C HIS A 104 1.77 5.34 13.55
N ALA A 105 1.52 4.89 12.33
CA ALA A 105 2.51 4.28 11.46
C ALA A 105 3.29 5.28 10.59
N ASP A 106 2.99 6.59 10.71
CA ASP A 106 3.55 7.68 9.89
C ASP A 106 3.45 7.39 8.38
N LEU A 107 2.28 6.91 7.95
CA LEU A 107 2.02 6.56 6.54
C LEU A 107 1.18 7.64 5.84
N ALA A 108 1.63 8.05 4.66
CA ALA A 108 0.78 8.82 3.76
C ALA A 108 -0.21 7.89 3.04
N LEU A 109 -1.35 8.45 2.61
CA LEU A 109 -2.33 7.68 1.82
C LEU A 109 -1.76 7.28 0.46
N ALA A 110 -0.88 8.11 -0.12
CA ALA A 110 -0.19 7.77 -1.36
C ALA A 110 0.64 6.49 -1.20
N ASP A 111 1.34 6.30 -0.08
CA ASP A 111 2.16 5.09 0.17
C ASP A 111 1.32 3.80 0.26
N VAL A 112 0.02 3.93 0.52
CA VAL A 112 -0.91 2.81 0.67
C VAL A 112 -1.63 2.49 -0.63
N PHE A 113 -2.00 3.52 -1.41
CA PHE A 113 -2.86 3.36 -2.57
C PHE A 113 -2.13 3.54 -3.91
N ALA A 114 -1.04 4.30 -3.97
CA ALA A 114 -0.29 4.49 -5.20
C ALA A 114 0.36 3.17 -5.65
N PRO A 115 0.36 2.87 -6.97
CA PRO A 115 1.06 1.72 -7.50
C PRO A 115 2.55 1.76 -7.14
N VAL A 116 3.12 0.61 -6.78
CA VAL A 116 4.54 0.45 -6.40
C VAL A 116 5.51 0.89 -7.52
N ASP A 117 5.01 1.05 -8.75
CA ASP A 117 5.78 1.47 -9.93
C ASP A 117 6.37 2.89 -9.83
N ASP A 118 5.78 3.80 -9.04
CA ASP A 118 6.28 5.19 -8.92
C ASP A 118 7.51 5.34 -7.99
N TYR A 119 7.82 4.35 -7.15
CA TYR A 119 9.08 4.32 -6.40
C TYR A 119 10.27 3.90 -7.28
N ALA A 120 10.05 3.27 -8.43
CA ALA A 120 11.10 2.88 -9.36
C ALA A 120 11.65 4.07 -10.19
N ALA A 121 10.92 5.19 -10.27
CA ALA A 121 11.29 6.36 -11.06
C ALA A 121 12.26 7.32 -10.34
N VAL A 122 12.46 7.17 -9.03
CA VAL A 122 13.51 7.89 -8.29
C VAL A 122 14.78 7.03 -8.23
N GLY A 123 15.15 6.47 -9.38
CA GLY A 123 16.40 5.76 -9.60
C GLY A 123 17.50 6.76 -9.90
N VAL A 124 18.46 6.89 -8.98
CA VAL A 124 19.80 7.38 -9.28
C VAL A 124 20.32 6.62 -10.50
N SER A 125 20.73 7.38 -11.51
CA SER A 125 21.35 6.85 -12.73
C SER A 125 22.57 6.00 -12.37
N THR A 126 22.52 4.71 -12.68
CA THR A 126 23.73 3.92 -12.93
C THR A 126 23.70 3.47 -14.37
N GLU A 127 24.36 4.27 -15.20
CA GLU A 127 24.79 3.84 -16.52
C GLU A 127 25.68 2.59 -16.38
N GLY A 128 25.22 1.53 -17.02
CA GLY A 128 25.99 0.51 -17.73
C GLY A 128 27.25 -0.05 -17.07
N VAL A 129 27.14 -1.27 -16.52
CA VAL A 129 28.01 -2.39 -16.88
C VAL A 129 27.20 -3.69 -16.81
N ALA A 130 27.23 -4.49 -17.87
CA ALA A 130 26.82 -5.89 -17.87
C ALA A 130 28.05 -6.75 -18.25
N PRO A 131 28.04 -8.07 -18.01
CA PRO A 131 27.92 -8.70 -16.71
C PRO A 131 29.18 -9.58 -16.47
N GLU A 132 29.78 -9.51 -15.30
CA GLU A 132 30.78 -10.51 -14.90
C GLU A 132 30.20 -11.47 -13.87
N ARG A 133 30.38 -12.75 -14.17
CA ARG A 133 29.81 -13.90 -13.48
C ARG A 133 30.44 -14.06 -12.10
N GLU A 134 29.75 -13.62 -11.05
CA GLU A 134 29.96 -14.08 -9.68
C GLU A 134 28.66 -14.71 -9.16
N GLY A 135 28.48 -16.01 -9.41
CA GLY A 135 27.76 -16.83 -8.44
C GLY A 135 28.67 -17.03 -7.22
N THR A 136 28.22 -17.34 -6.01
CA THR A 136 27.25 -18.40 -5.77
C THR A 136 26.74 -18.45 -4.32
N VAL A 137 26.79 -17.37 -3.53
CA VAL A 137 26.28 -17.43 -2.13
C VAL A 137 24.90 -16.78 -1.98
N GLY A 138 24.71 -15.58 -2.56
CA GLY A 138 23.43 -14.87 -2.46
C GLY A 138 22.28 -15.55 -3.22
N GLY A 139 22.51 -15.91 -4.50
CA GLY A 139 21.49 -16.58 -5.32
C GLY A 139 21.13 -17.98 -4.81
N ASP A 140 22.11 -18.71 -4.24
CA ASP A 140 21.87 -20.02 -3.63
C ASP A 140 20.92 -19.92 -2.43
N VAL A 141 21.15 -18.96 -1.53
CA VAL A 141 20.27 -18.75 -0.37
C VAL A 141 18.85 -18.34 -0.80
N GLU A 142 18.70 -17.48 -1.80
CA GLU A 142 17.39 -17.10 -2.33
C GLU A 142 16.60 -18.30 -2.88
N ASP A 143 17.25 -19.17 -3.65
CA ASP A 143 16.62 -20.37 -4.22
C ASP A 143 16.29 -21.40 -3.15
N ARG A 144 17.11 -21.48 -2.10
CA ARG A 144 16.83 -22.28 -0.90
C ARG A 144 15.63 -21.72 -0.13
N ILE A 145 15.51 -20.41 0.03
CA ILE A 145 14.32 -19.77 0.65
C ILE A 145 13.07 -20.05 -0.19
N ARG A 146 13.12 -19.88 -1.52
CA ARG A 146 11.99 -20.20 -2.42
C ARG A 146 11.58 -21.67 -2.30
N SER A 147 12.56 -22.57 -2.18
CA SER A 147 12.30 -24.00 -2.02
C SER A 147 11.71 -24.35 -0.67
N ALA A 148 12.24 -23.79 0.42
CA ALA A 148 11.67 -23.93 1.76
C ALA A 148 10.24 -23.37 1.83
N TYR A 149 9.99 -22.21 1.21
CA TYR A 149 8.66 -21.63 1.10
C TYR A 149 7.68 -22.58 0.40
N ARG A 150 8.06 -23.16 -0.75
CA ARG A 150 7.20 -24.12 -1.49
C ARG A 150 6.83 -25.36 -0.66
N GLN A 151 7.71 -25.80 0.25
CA GLN A 151 7.43 -26.93 1.14
C GLN A 151 6.53 -26.54 2.31
N LEU A 152 6.65 -25.31 2.83
CA LEU A 152 5.90 -24.82 3.98
C LEU A 152 4.53 -24.24 3.62
N ALA A 153 4.40 -23.68 2.42
CA ALA A 153 3.18 -23.04 1.95
C ALA A 153 2.11 -24.09 1.59
N ARG A 154 0.87 -23.86 2.05
CA ARG A 154 -0.27 -24.74 1.71
C ARG A 154 -0.64 -24.71 0.23
N ARG A 155 -0.44 -23.54 -0.40
CA ARG A 155 -0.63 -23.23 -1.82
C ARG A 155 0.22 -22.01 -2.18
N PRO A 156 0.52 -21.76 -3.47
CA PRO A 156 1.17 -20.51 -3.90
C PRO A 156 0.47 -19.27 -3.32
N GLY A 157 1.26 -18.25 -2.96
CA GLY A 157 0.77 -17.03 -2.32
C GLY A 157 0.24 -17.19 -0.88
N SER A 158 0.43 -18.35 -0.23
CA SER A 158 0.08 -18.49 1.20
C SER A 158 1.11 -17.80 2.09
N TRP A 159 0.65 -17.13 3.14
CA TRP A 159 1.55 -16.57 4.16
C TRP A 159 2.26 -17.67 4.95
N VAL A 160 3.58 -17.56 5.04
CA VAL A 160 4.45 -18.43 5.85
C VAL A 160 5.24 -17.56 6.82
N GLY A 161 5.24 -17.93 8.10
CA GLY A 161 6.01 -17.21 9.12
C GLY A 161 7.52 -17.39 8.97
N LEU A 162 8.28 -16.31 9.12
CA LEU A 162 9.74 -16.32 8.98
C LEU A 162 10.43 -17.24 10.01
N VAL A 163 9.84 -17.45 11.19
CA VAL A 163 10.32 -18.47 12.15
C VAL A 163 10.40 -19.84 11.51
N LYS A 164 9.40 -20.21 10.71
CA LYS A 164 9.34 -21.52 10.05
C LYS A 164 10.34 -21.60 8.90
N VAL A 165 10.47 -20.53 8.13
CA VAL A 165 11.46 -20.44 7.04
C VAL A 165 12.88 -20.57 7.59
N ARG A 166 13.21 -19.84 8.66
CA ARG A 166 14.52 -19.93 9.33
C ARG A 166 14.77 -21.31 9.93
N SER A 167 13.77 -21.89 10.60
CA SER A 167 13.89 -23.24 11.16
C SER A 167 14.11 -24.32 10.09
N ALA A 168 13.66 -24.11 8.86
CA ALA A 168 13.86 -25.03 7.75
C ALA A 168 15.28 -24.93 7.12
N LEU A 169 16.02 -23.87 7.43
CA LEU A 169 17.36 -23.59 6.88
C LEU A 169 18.35 -23.29 8.03
N PRO A 170 18.59 -24.24 8.95
CA PRO A 170 19.37 -24.00 10.17
C PRO A 170 20.87 -23.75 9.90
N ASP A 171 21.35 -24.08 8.70
CA ASP A 171 22.74 -23.90 8.25
C ASP A 171 22.99 -22.53 7.61
N VAL A 172 21.94 -21.76 7.33
CA VAL A 172 22.06 -20.38 6.80
C VAL A 172 22.13 -19.40 7.97
N SER A 173 23.13 -18.52 7.99
CA SER A 173 23.24 -17.52 9.04
C SER A 173 22.08 -16.51 8.99
N ARG A 174 21.82 -15.83 10.11
CA ARG A 174 20.78 -14.80 10.17
C ARG A 174 21.02 -13.69 9.14
N ASP A 175 22.25 -13.19 9.06
CA ASP A 175 22.58 -12.05 8.21
C ASP A 175 22.50 -12.41 6.71
N GLU A 176 22.91 -13.61 6.34
CA GLU A 176 22.77 -14.11 4.97
C GLU A 176 21.30 -14.30 4.57
N MET A 177 20.50 -14.87 5.47
CA MET A 177 19.05 -15.01 5.26
C MET A 177 18.37 -13.64 5.13
N ASP A 178 18.72 -12.67 5.99
CA ASP A 178 18.12 -11.33 5.98
C ASP A 178 18.48 -10.60 4.67
N THR A 179 19.74 -10.70 4.25
CA THR A 179 20.20 -10.16 2.97
C THR A 179 19.45 -10.77 1.80
N ALA A 180 19.25 -12.10 1.80
CA ALA A 180 18.50 -12.79 0.75
C ALA A 180 17.01 -12.44 0.76
N LEU A 181 16.38 -12.32 1.94
CA LEU A 181 14.98 -11.88 2.08
C LEU A 181 14.78 -10.46 1.56
N LEU A 182 15.74 -9.55 1.80
CA LEU A 182 15.70 -8.18 1.28
C LEU A 182 15.83 -8.14 -0.25
N ARG A 183 16.67 -8.99 -0.84
CA ARG A 183 16.75 -9.12 -2.31
C ARG A 183 15.48 -9.73 -2.90
N LEU A 184 14.95 -10.78 -2.26
CA LEU A 184 13.69 -11.40 -2.66
C LEU A 184 12.53 -10.41 -2.63
N TYR A 185 12.48 -9.52 -1.63
CA TYR A 185 11.46 -8.48 -1.52
C TYR A 185 11.43 -7.52 -2.72
N GLN A 186 12.56 -7.34 -3.40
CA GLN A 186 12.65 -6.51 -4.60
C GLN A 186 12.24 -7.28 -5.87
N ALA A 187 12.09 -8.61 -5.79
CA ALA A 187 11.67 -9.43 -6.91
C ALA A 187 10.15 -9.44 -7.07
N PRO A 188 9.63 -9.50 -8.31
CA PRO A 188 8.19 -9.57 -8.55
C PRO A 188 7.58 -10.81 -7.91
N GLY A 189 6.36 -10.67 -7.38
CA GLY A 189 5.61 -11.77 -6.79
C GLY A 189 6.03 -12.17 -5.37
N VAL A 190 6.97 -11.46 -4.73
CA VAL A 190 7.35 -11.69 -3.33
C VAL A 190 6.81 -10.59 -2.44
N SER A 191 6.14 -10.98 -1.35
CA SER A 191 5.66 -10.05 -0.33
C SER A 191 6.21 -10.42 1.04
N LEU A 192 6.69 -9.41 1.77
CA LEU A 192 7.03 -9.48 3.18
C LEU A 192 6.17 -8.48 3.95
N ILE A 193 5.46 -8.97 4.96
CA ILE A 193 4.54 -8.13 5.74
C ILE A 193 4.72 -8.34 7.25
N PRO A 194 4.38 -7.35 8.09
CA PRO A 194 4.18 -7.56 9.52
C PRO A 194 3.00 -8.50 9.75
N GLU A 195 3.04 -9.26 10.85
CA GLU A 195 1.83 -9.92 11.35
C GLU A 195 0.89 -8.86 11.93
N GLU A 196 -0.33 -8.77 11.41
CA GLU A 196 -1.30 -7.77 11.85
C GLU A 196 -1.76 -8.02 13.30
N ASN A 197 -1.90 -9.29 13.69
CA ASN A 197 -2.26 -9.64 15.06
C ASN A 197 -1.03 -9.70 15.96
N GLN A 198 -0.47 -8.53 16.28
CA GLN A 198 0.74 -8.39 17.10
C GLN A 198 0.67 -9.09 18.48
N LYS A 199 -0.53 -9.39 18.98
CA LYS A 199 -0.74 -10.10 20.25
C LYS A 199 -0.48 -11.61 20.15
N THR A 200 -0.47 -12.17 18.95
CA THR A 200 -0.18 -13.60 18.71
C THR A 200 1.30 -13.86 18.48
N LEU A 201 2.11 -12.81 18.31
CA LEU A 201 3.56 -12.93 18.11
C LEU A 201 4.24 -13.39 19.40
N THR A 202 4.94 -14.51 19.30
CA THR A 202 5.86 -14.99 20.33
C THR A 202 7.20 -14.26 20.25
N ASP A 203 8.04 -14.41 21.27
CA ASP A 203 9.41 -13.87 21.23
C ASP A 203 10.23 -14.47 20.10
N ALA A 204 9.97 -15.73 19.73
CA ALA A 204 10.60 -16.36 18.57
C ALA A 204 10.17 -15.68 17.27
N ASP A 205 8.90 -15.30 17.13
CA ASP A 205 8.40 -14.57 15.96
C ASP A 205 9.04 -13.19 15.83
N ARG A 206 9.12 -12.44 16.95
CA ARG A 206 9.79 -11.14 16.98
C ARG A 206 11.28 -11.27 16.66
N THR A 207 11.91 -12.31 17.20
CA THR A 207 13.34 -12.58 16.95
C THR A 207 13.59 -12.96 15.50
N ALA A 208 12.69 -13.70 14.85
CA ALA A 208 12.86 -14.13 13.46
C ALA A 208 12.49 -13.06 12.42
N ALA A 209 11.90 -11.94 12.85
CA ALA A 209 11.48 -10.88 11.95
C ALA A 209 12.65 -10.32 11.13
N VAL A 210 12.33 -9.82 9.93
CA VAL A 210 13.25 -9.07 9.07
C VAL A 210 12.79 -7.62 9.01
N ARG A 211 13.72 -6.68 9.25
CA ARG A 211 13.39 -5.26 9.28
C ARG A 211 13.48 -4.64 7.90
N ILE A 212 12.40 -4.01 7.45
CA ILE A 212 12.31 -3.29 6.18
C ILE A 212 11.78 -1.89 6.48
N GLY A 213 12.57 -0.87 6.16
CA GLY A 213 12.32 0.49 6.65
C GLY A 213 12.27 0.51 8.18
N ASN A 214 11.16 1.02 8.73
CA ASN A 214 10.93 1.10 10.18
C ASN A 214 10.02 -0.01 10.74
N LYS A 215 9.78 -1.10 9.99
CA LYS A 215 8.85 -2.17 10.39
C LYS A 215 9.53 -3.54 10.44
N ASP A 216 9.15 -4.33 11.42
CA ASP A 216 9.51 -5.73 11.55
C ASP A 216 8.49 -6.59 10.80
N ASN A 217 8.96 -7.31 9.77
CA ASN A 217 8.14 -8.18 8.94
C ASN A 217 8.28 -9.61 9.42
N HIS A 218 7.16 -10.33 9.49
CA HIS A 218 7.05 -11.63 10.14
C HIS A 218 6.59 -12.73 9.18
N LEU A 219 5.96 -12.36 8.07
CA LEU A 219 5.37 -13.29 7.11
C LEU A 219 5.94 -13.05 5.70
N ILE A 220 6.12 -14.14 4.96
CA ILE A 220 6.46 -14.13 3.53
C ILE A 220 5.36 -14.81 2.71
N ALA A 221 5.08 -14.28 1.52
CA ALA A 221 4.33 -14.96 0.47
C ALA A 221 5.09 -14.85 -0.86
N ILE A 222 5.03 -15.90 -1.67
CA ILE A 222 5.61 -15.96 -3.01
C ILE A 222 4.52 -16.45 -3.97
N GLU A 223 4.19 -15.61 -4.94
CA GLU A 223 3.28 -15.88 -6.04
C GLU A 223 3.99 -16.65 -7.18
N PRO A 224 3.24 -17.36 -8.04
CA PRO A 224 3.81 -18.15 -9.13
C PRO A 224 4.50 -17.32 -10.22
#